data_AF-A0A923DEA7-F1
#
_entry.id   AF-A0A923DEA7-F1
#
_cell.length_a   1.000
_cell.length_b   1.000
_cell.length_c   1.000
_cell.angle_alpha   90.00
_cell.angle_beta   90.00
_cell.angle_gamma   90.00
#
_symmetry.space_group_name_H-M   'P 1'
#
loop_
_entity.id
_entity.type
_entity.pdbx_description
1 polymer ?
#
loop_
_entity_poly.entity_id
_entity_poly.type
_entity_poly.pdbx_seq_one_letter_code
_entity_poly.pdbx_strand_id
1 'polypeptide(L)'
;MMRINDKLKPEELSGKLNRFWQLSDQKIHLIEKQYDDSQGSPVFTVEGKYSTRGWTEWTQGFQYGSAILQFDISEDQKLLELARKNTISKMAPHVSHTGVHDHGFNNVSTYGNLLRLMREGKIPFNEWEKNFYELALKISGAVQVSRWTTIPSGGFIHSFNGAHSLFVDTIRSCRSLMISHLLGHVFQGEGDVKISLLERAIQHIQATAKYAVFYGEGRDNYDVWGRTAHESIFNVKDGNYRCPNSQQGYSGFTTWTRGLAWAMCGFSEQLEMLDFIDESELIGFGGKAVLSAIMLKATKATCDFYIENTPTDGIPYWDSGAPNLHKMGDYLNKPSNPFNDFEPVDSSAAAIGAQGLLRLGKYLAEKGDAESGEKYFQAGLTVLNTLLDEPYLSTSENHQGLLLHSIYHRPNGWDFVPKGSKIPFGESSMWGDYHIREVCLYIHRIINQEKYYTFFNCVK
;
A
#
# COMPACT_ATOMS: atom_id res chain seq x y z
N MET A 1 10.09 17.75 -13.04
CA MET A 1 10.04 16.84 -11.88
C MET A 1 9.13 17.46 -10.83
N MET A 2 8.78 16.72 -9.77
CA MET A 2 7.83 17.19 -8.76
C MET A 2 8.25 18.54 -8.17
N ARG A 3 7.32 19.49 -8.10
CA ARG A 3 7.56 20.81 -7.50
C ARG A 3 7.02 20.80 -6.08
N ILE A 4 7.88 20.46 -5.13
CA ILE A 4 7.53 20.41 -3.70
C ILE A 4 7.13 21.82 -3.24
N ASN A 5 5.96 21.93 -2.61
CA ASN A 5 5.57 23.14 -1.88
C ASN A 5 6.17 23.06 -0.47
N ASP A 6 7.24 23.80 -0.22
CA ASP A 6 8.00 23.84 1.04
C ASP A 6 7.30 24.61 2.17
N LYS A 7 6.14 25.21 1.90
CA LYS A 7 5.41 26.08 2.84
C LYS A 7 4.08 25.50 3.28
N LEU A 8 3.67 24.37 2.70
CA LEU A 8 2.37 23.79 2.98
C LEU A 8 2.35 23.25 4.41
N LYS A 9 1.36 23.67 5.18
CA LYS A 9 1.12 23.14 6.53
C LYS A 9 -0.04 22.15 6.51
N PRO A 10 -0.01 21.09 7.33
CA PRO A 10 -1.12 20.15 7.45
C PRO A 10 -2.47 20.85 7.68
N GLU A 11 -2.51 21.89 8.52
CA GLU A 11 -3.73 22.60 8.90
C GLU A 11 -4.41 23.28 7.70
N GLU A 12 -3.65 23.65 6.66
CA GLU A 12 -4.19 24.26 5.44
C GLU A 12 -5.03 23.26 4.62
N LEU A 13 -4.87 21.96 4.86
CA LEU A 13 -5.69 20.91 4.23
C LEU A 13 -7.02 20.67 4.95
N SER A 14 -7.27 21.27 6.12
CA SER A 14 -8.46 20.97 6.94
C SER A 14 -9.78 21.14 6.18
N GLY A 15 -9.92 22.22 5.38
CA GLY A 15 -11.13 22.44 4.57
C GLY A 15 -11.35 21.37 3.50
N LYS A 16 -10.26 20.94 2.85
CA LYS A 16 -10.28 19.87 1.85
C LYS A 16 -10.58 18.52 2.47
N LEU A 17 -10.00 18.22 3.64
CA LEU A 17 -10.26 17.00 4.39
C LEU A 17 -11.73 16.90 4.82
N ASN A 18 -12.34 18.00 5.27
CA ASN A 18 -13.76 18.01 5.61
C ASN A 18 -14.65 17.66 4.41
N ARG A 19 -14.38 18.25 3.23
CA ARG A 19 -15.07 17.90 1.97
C ARG A 19 -14.82 16.43 1.60
N PHE A 20 -13.58 15.97 1.72
CA PHE A 20 -13.19 14.59 1.43
C PHE A 20 -13.98 13.58 2.28
N TRP A 21 -14.08 13.80 3.60
CA TRP A 21 -14.80 12.88 4.49
C TRP A 21 -16.30 12.84 4.23
N GLN A 22 -16.90 13.94 3.81
CA GLN A 22 -18.31 13.98 3.36
C GLN A 22 -18.51 13.16 2.08
N LEU A 23 -17.64 13.32 1.08
CA LEU A 23 -17.71 12.54 -0.15
C LEU A 23 -17.44 11.05 0.11
N SER A 24 -16.46 10.75 0.96
CA SER A 24 -16.09 9.39 1.36
C SER A 24 -17.27 8.64 1.98
N ASP A 25 -18.02 9.29 2.87
CA ASP A 25 -19.22 8.75 3.49
C ASP A 25 -20.28 8.37 2.44
N GLN A 26 -20.57 9.31 1.53
CA GLN A 26 -21.51 9.10 0.43
C GLN A 26 -21.10 7.90 -0.45
N LYS A 27 -19.79 7.78 -0.76
CA LYS A 27 -19.28 6.67 -1.58
C LYS A 27 -19.48 5.31 -0.92
N ILE A 28 -19.18 5.20 0.38
CA ILE A 28 -19.34 3.95 1.14
C ILE A 28 -20.81 3.52 1.13
N HIS A 29 -21.73 4.44 1.41
CA HIS A 29 -23.16 4.16 1.36
C HIS A 29 -23.67 3.82 -0.03
N LEU A 30 -23.13 4.45 -1.08
CA LEU A 30 -23.50 4.17 -2.46
C LEU A 30 -23.08 2.76 -2.88
N ILE A 31 -21.87 2.33 -2.50
CA ILE A 31 -21.36 0.97 -2.75
C ILE A 31 -22.23 -0.05 -2.01
N GLU A 32 -22.43 0.12 -0.70
CA GLU A 32 -23.26 -0.80 0.11
C GLU A 32 -24.68 -0.96 -0.44
N LYS A 33 -25.26 0.11 -0.97
CA LYS A 33 -26.61 0.09 -1.54
C LYS A 33 -26.70 -0.62 -2.90
N GLN A 34 -25.65 -0.55 -3.72
CA GLN A 34 -25.75 -0.85 -5.15
C GLN A 34 -24.86 -1.99 -5.63
N TYR A 35 -23.79 -2.32 -4.91
CA TYR A 35 -22.85 -3.32 -5.34
C TYR A 35 -23.39 -4.74 -5.08
N ASP A 36 -23.25 -5.62 -6.07
CA ASP A 36 -23.68 -7.00 -5.99
C ASP A 36 -22.50 -7.88 -5.54
N ASP A 37 -22.41 -8.13 -4.24
CA ASP A 37 -21.36 -8.95 -3.62
C ASP A 37 -21.30 -10.39 -4.17
N SER A 38 -22.36 -10.88 -4.85
CA SER A 38 -22.35 -12.22 -5.44
C SER A 38 -21.38 -12.35 -6.60
N GLN A 39 -20.90 -11.24 -7.16
CA GLN A 39 -19.98 -11.22 -8.29
C GLN A 39 -18.51 -11.40 -7.88
N GLY A 40 -18.19 -11.25 -6.59
CA GLY A 40 -16.83 -11.24 -6.04
C GLY A 40 -16.40 -9.85 -5.54
N SER A 41 -15.13 -9.72 -5.16
CA SER A 41 -14.59 -8.46 -4.60
C SER A 41 -14.63 -7.31 -5.61
N PRO A 42 -15.07 -6.10 -5.21
CA PRO A 42 -14.95 -4.92 -6.06
C PRO A 42 -13.47 -4.54 -6.26
N VAL A 43 -13.06 -4.34 -7.51
CA VAL A 43 -11.64 -4.09 -7.86
C VAL A 43 -11.45 -2.65 -8.35
N PHE A 44 -12.14 -2.28 -9.42
CA PHE A 44 -12.10 -0.95 -10.01
C PHE A 44 -13.47 -0.57 -10.58
N THR A 45 -13.70 0.71 -10.85
CA THR A 45 -14.96 1.17 -11.41
C THR A 45 -14.96 1.11 -12.94
N VAL A 46 -16.13 0.88 -13.53
CA VAL A 46 -16.40 0.99 -14.96
C VAL A 46 -17.63 1.87 -15.10
N GLU A 47 -17.48 3.00 -15.79
CA GLU A 47 -18.51 4.05 -15.89
C GLU A 47 -19.00 4.48 -14.49
N GLY A 48 -18.07 4.57 -13.55
CA GLY A 48 -18.32 4.98 -12.17
C GLY A 48 -18.99 3.95 -11.26
N LYS A 49 -19.15 2.70 -11.70
CA LYS A 49 -19.67 1.61 -10.85
C LYS A 49 -18.60 0.55 -10.62
N TYR A 50 -18.40 0.13 -9.38
CA TYR A 50 -17.45 -0.94 -9.06
C TYR A 50 -17.82 -2.23 -9.77
N SER A 51 -16.80 -2.87 -10.32
CA SER A 51 -16.87 -4.14 -11.00
C SER A 51 -15.80 -5.08 -10.46
N THR A 52 -15.99 -6.37 -10.71
CA THR A 52 -15.04 -7.41 -10.34
C THR A 52 -14.05 -7.62 -11.46
N ARG A 53 -12.81 -7.93 -11.06
CA ARG A 53 -11.77 -8.38 -11.98
C ARG A 53 -10.71 -9.11 -11.17
N GLY A 54 -11.02 -10.34 -10.80
CA GLY A 54 -10.12 -11.15 -9.98
C GLY A 54 -9.29 -12.09 -10.82
N TRP A 55 -7.98 -12.08 -10.58
CA TRP A 55 -7.18 -13.32 -10.60
C TRP A 55 -7.21 -13.95 -9.20
N THR A 56 -7.46 -13.10 -8.19
CA THR A 56 -7.52 -13.38 -6.77
C THR A 56 -8.51 -12.40 -6.09
N GLU A 57 -8.99 -12.74 -4.90
CA GLU A 57 -9.89 -11.92 -4.08
C GLU A 57 -9.08 -11.01 -3.11
N TRP A 58 -8.24 -10.13 -3.66
CA TRP A 58 -7.25 -9.38 -2.86
C TRP A 58 -7.74 -8.00 -2.36
N THR A 59 -8.87 -7.50 -2.86
CA THR A 59 -9.34 -6.13 -2.58
C THR A 59 -10.50 -6.04 -1.58
N GLN A 60 -11.12 -7.14 -1.17
CA GLN A 60 -12.30 -7.10 -0.29
C GLN A 60 -12.02 -6.41 1.05
N GLY A 61 -10.86 -6.64 1.65
CA GLY A 61 -10.52 -6.01 2.93
C GLY A 61 -10.38 -4.50 2.85
N PHE A 62 -10.11 -3.93 1.68
CA PHE A 62 -10.11 -2.48 1.48
C PHE A 62 -11.54 -1.89 1.48
N GLN A 63 -12.52 -2.61 0.92
CA GLN A 63 -13.92 -2.18 0.95
C GLN A 63 -14.42 -2.05 2.40
N TYR A 64 -14.29 -3.13 3.19
CA TYR A 64 -14.76 -3.11 4.57
C TYR A 64 -13.85 -2.30 5.49
N GLY A 65 -12.55 -2.27 5.19
CA GLY A 65 -11.58 -1.40 5.86
C GLY A 65 -11.92 0.09 5.71
N SER A 66 -12.44 0.50 4.55
CA SER A 66 -12.83 1.90 4.30
C SER A 66 -13.94 2.37 5.24
N ALA A 67 -14.91 1.51 5.57
CA ALA A 67 -15.95 1.83 6.55
C ALA A 67 -15.38 2.01 7.96
N ILE A 68 -14.35 1.22 8.32
CA ILE A 68 -13.67 1.34 9.63
C ILE A 68 -12.90 2.66 9.71
N LEU A 69 -12.19 3.04 8.65
CA LEU A 69 -11.47 4.32 8.59
C LEU A 69 -12.44 5.52 8.62
N GLN A 70 -13.58 5.43 7.94
CA GLN A 70 -14.61 6.46 7.98
C GLN A 70 -15.22 6.61 9.39
N PHE A 71 -15.46 5.50 10.09
CA PHE A 71 -15.95 5.53 11.48
C PHE A 71 -14.98 6.26 12.43
N ASP A 72 -13.67 6.08 12.26
CA ASP A 72 -12.65 6.72 13.11
C ASP A 72 -12.74 8.26 13.11
N ILE A 73 -13.31 8.82 12.05
CA ILE A 73 -13.53 10.27 11.86
C ILE A 73 -14.97 10.68 12.21
N SER A 74 -15.95 9.95 11.70
CA SER A 74 -17.37 10.34 11.76
C SER A 74 -18.06 9.93 13.06
N GLU A 75 -17.52 8.94 13.76
CA GLU A 75 -18.14 8.27 14.92
C GLU A 75 -19.54 7.69 14.64
N ASP A 76 -19.93 7.54 13.36
CA ASP A 76 -21.23 6.97 12.98
C ASP A 76 -21.29 5.48 13.29
N GLN A 77 -22.08 5.13 14.30
CA GLN A 77 -22.26 3.75 14.75
C GLN A 77 -22.78 2.81 13.67
N LYS A 78 -23.55 3.32 12.68
CA LYS A 78 -24.02 2.48 11.57
C LYS A 78 -22.88 1.98 10.70
N LEU A 79 -21.85 2.79 10.49
CA LEU A 79 -20.66 2.39 9.75
C LEU A 79 -19.84 1.35 10.51
N LEU A 80 -19.74 1.50 11.84
CA LEU A 80 -19.08 0.50 12.69
C LEU A 80 -19.82 -0.84 12.68
N GLU A 81 -21.13 -0.82 12.83
CA GLU A 81 -21.98 -2.02 12.76
C GLU A 81 -21.86 -2.71 11.40
N LEU A 82 -21.89 -1.93 10.31
CA LEU A 82 -21.71 -2.42 8.95
C LEU A 82 -20.33 -3.08 8.78
N ALA A 83 -19.26 -2.39 9.19
CA ALA A 83 -17.90 -2.89 9.10
C ALA A 83 -17.69 -4.17 9.89
N ARG A 84 -18.22 -4.25 11.12
CA ARG A 84 -18.18 -5.46 11.95
C ARG A 84 -18.92 -6.62 11.29
N LYS A 85 -20.16 -6.39 10.84
CA LYS A 85 -20.99 -7.40 10.17
C LYS A 85 -20.28 -7.98 8.96
N ASN A 86 -19.76 -7.12 8.08
CA ASN A 86 -19.10 -7.56 6.85
C ASN A 86 -17.77 -8.25 7.14
N THR A 87 -16.97 -7.74 8.09
CA THR A 87 -15.73 -8.40 8.52
C THR A 87 -16.01 -9.82 9.05
N ILE A 88 -17.02 -10.00 9.91
CA ILE A 88 -17.35 -11.31 10.48
C ILE A 88 -17.90 -12.26 9.43
N SER A 89 -18.84 -11.80 8.59
CA SER A 89 -19.58 -12.68 7.68
C SER A 89 -18.85 -12.98 6.37
N LYS A 90 -17.88 -12.16 5.97
CA LYS A 90 -17.25 -12.25 4.63
C LYS A 90 -15.75 -12.48 4.65
N MET A 91 -15.02 -12.13 5.71
CA MET A 91 -13.54 -12.14 5.65
C MET A 91 -12.90 -13.47 6.05
N ALA A 92 -13.64 -14.44 6.61
CA ALA A 92 -13.09 -15.73 7.03
C ALA A 92 -12.32 -16.47 5.91
N PRO A 93 -12.81 -16.54 4.64
CA PRO A 93 -12.05 -17.15 3.55
C PRO A 93 -10.68 -16.52 3.30
N HIS A 94 -10.53 -15.20 3.54
CA HIS A 94 -9.27 -14.46 3.37
C HIS A 94 -8.27 -14.73 4.50
N VAL A 95 -8.72 -15.15 5.68
CA VAL A 95 -7.85 -15.56 6.79
C VAL A 95 -7.16 -16.88 6.45
N SER A 96 -7.87 -17.80 5.80
CA SER A 96 -7.38 -19.13 5.42
C SER A 96 -6.85 -19.22 3.97
N HIS A 97 -6.69 -18.10 3.27
CA HIS A 97 -6.38 -18.12 1.84
C HIS A 97 -4.91 -18.46 1.55
N THR A 98 -4.57 -19.75 1.43
CA THR A 98 -3.20 -20.20 1.17
C THR A 98 -2.64 -19.83 -0.20
N GLY A 99 -3.49 -19.48 -1.18
CA GLY A 99 -3.09 -19.20 -2.57
C GLY A 99 -2.47 -17.82 -2.87
N VAL A 100 -2.45 -16.87 -1.92
CA VAL A 100 -2.02 -15.48 -2.18
C VAL A 100 -1.13 -14.90 -1.07
N HIS A 101 -0.38 -13.86 -1.40
CA HIS A 101 0.45 -13.12 -0.43
C HIS A 101 -0.26 -11.89 0.18
N ASP A 102 -1.51 -11.61 -0.19
CA ASP A 102 -2.24 -10.37 0.10
C ASP A 102 -2.96 -10.33 1.46
N HIS A 103 -2.48 -11.11 2.43
CA HIS A 103 -3.06 -11.21 3.77
C HIS A 103 -3.03 -9.88 4.55
N GLY A 104 -1.93 -9.12 4.43
CA GLY A 104 -1.83 -7.79 5.02
C GLY A 104 -2.80 -6.78 4.41
N PHE A 105 -3.15 -6.91 3.13
CA PHE A 105 -4.15 -6.05 2.50
C PHE A 105 -5.56 -6.37 2.97
N ASN A 106 -5.90 -7.65 3.13
CA ASN A 106 -7.25 -8.05 3.53
C ASN A 106 -7.48 -7.96 5.04
N ASN A 107 -6.63 -8.65 5.81
CA ASN A 107 -6.94 -8.95 7.21
C ASN A 107 -6.45 -7.87 8.17
N VAL A 108 -5.36 -7.15 7.85
CA VAL A 108 -4.92 -6.01 8.66
C VAL A 108 -5.82 -4.80 8.45
N SER A 109 -6.26 -4.56 7.22
CA SER A 109 -7.20 -3.47 6.89
C SER A 109 -8.59 -3.63 7.53
N THR A 110 -8.95 -4.85 7.94
CA THR A 110 -10.22 -5.18 8.59
C THR A 110 -10.04 -5.49 10.07
N TYR A 111 -9.71 -6.73 10.43
CA TYR A 111 -9.50 -7.18 11.81
C TYR A 111 -8.48 -6.32 12.56
N GLY A 112 -7.39 -5.93 11.88
CA GLY A 112 -6.37 -5.04 12.45
C GLY A 112 -6.93 -3.67 12.82
N ASN A 113 -7.70 -3.04 11.93
CA ASN A 113 -8.30 -1.74 12.21
C ASN A 113 -9.39 -1.80 13.30
N LEU A 114 -10.23 -2.85 13.35
CA LEU A 114 -11.19 -3.02 14.44
C LEU A 114 -10.49 -3.17 15.79
N LEU A 115 -9.43 -3.99 15.84
CA LEU A 115 -8.62 -4.17 17.05
C LEU A 115 -7.91 -2.87 17.44
N ARG A 116 -7.40 -2.10 16.47
CA ARG A 116 -6.81 -0.77 16.68
C ARG A 116 -7.80 0.17 17.34
N LEU A 117 -8.99 0.34 16.78
CA LEU A 117 -10.00 1.23 17.36
C LEU A 117 -10.33 0.85 18.81
N MET A 118 -10.40 -0.45 19.11
CA MET A 118 -10.66 -0.93 20.47
C MET A 118 -9.53 -0.57 21.43
N ARG A 119 -8.28 -0.81 21.03
CA ARG A 119 -7.10 -0.50 21.85
C ARG A 119 -6.85 1.00 22.01
N GLU A 120 -7.28 1.80 21.04
CA GLU A 120 -7.23 3.25 21.12
C GLU A 120 -8.42 3.86 21.89
N GLY A 121 -9.37 3.05 22.34
CA GLY A 121 -10.56 3.52 23.07
C GLY A 121 -11.60 4.24 22.19
N LYS A 122 -11.48 4.14 20.86
CA LYS A 122 -12.45 4.69 19.90
C LYS A 122 -13.73 3.85 19.80
N ILE A 123 -13.68 2.58 20.22
CA ILE A 123 -14.86 1.72 20.41
C ILE A 123 -14.82 1.06 21.78
N PRO A 124 -15.98 0.68 22.36
CA PRO A 124 -16.02 -0.02 23.63
C PRO A 124 -15.20 -1.31 23.62
N PHE A 125 -14.48 -1.56 24.71
CA PHE A 125 -13.75 -2.80 24.88
C PHE A 125 -14.70 -4.00 24.93
N ASN A 126 -14.41 -5.03 24.16
CA ASN A 126 -15.10 -6.31 24.20
C ASN A 126 -14.07 -7.44 24.08
N GLU A 127 -13.94 -8.23 25.13
CA GLU A 127 -12.92 -9.29 25.21
C GLU A 127 -13.09 -10.37 24.15
N TRP A 128 -14.33 -10.75 23.84
CA TRP A 128 -14.60 -11.77 22.83
C TRP A 128 -14.20 -11.28 21.43
N GLU A 129 -14.61 -10.06 21.07
CA GLU A 129 -14.22 -9.43 19.80
C GLU A 129 -12.70 -9.27 19.72
N LYS A 130 -12.05 -8.81 20.79
CA LYS A 130 -10.59 -8.69 20.86
C LYS A 130 -9.91 -10.02 20.55
N ASN A 131 -10.31 -11.09 21.25
CA ASN A 131 -9.72 -12.42 21.08
C ASN A 131 -9.99 -12.99 19.67
N PHE A 132 -11.18 -12.72 19.11
CA PHE A 132 -11.53 -13.11 17.75
C PHE A 132 -10.65 -12.40 16.71
N TYR A 133 -10.46 -11.08 16.83
CA TYR A 133 -9.60 -10.31 15.94
C TYR A 133 -8.13 -10.73 16.06
N GLU A 134 -7.63 -10.92 17.28
CA GLU A 134 -6.28 -11.42 17.50
C GLU A 134 -6.08 -12.82 16.89
N LEU A 135 -7.04 -13.74 17.04
CA LEU A 135 -6.95 -15.06 16.41
C LEU A 135 -6.89 -14.94 14.88
N ALA A 136 -7.75 -14.14 14.26
CA ALA A 136 -7.74 -13.93 12.81
C ALA A 136 -6.38 -13.37 12.32
N LEU A 137 -5.81 -12.41 13.03
CA LEU A 137 -4.51 -11.81 12.70
C LEU A 137 -3.35 -12.80 12.87
N LYS A 138 -3.37 -13.60 13.94
CA LYS A 138 -2.39 -14.68 14.17
C LYS A 138 -2.39 -15.69 13.03
N ILE A 139 -3.58 -16.21 12.69
CA ILE A 139 -3.73 -17.21 11.64
C ILE A 139 -3.40 -16.61 10.26
N SER A 140 -3.78 -15.37 10.00
CA SER A 140 -3.43 -14.67 8.75
C SER A 140 -1.91 -14.59 8.56
N GLY A 141 -1.16 -14.21 9.60
CA GLY A 141 0.31 -14.22 9.56
C GLY A 141 0.89 -15.61 9.33
N ALA A 142 0.34 -16.63 10.01
CA ALA A 142 0.74 -18.03 9.85
C ALA A 142 0.49 -18.58 8.43
N VAL A 143 -0.65 -18.26 7.83
CA VAL A 143 -0.98 -18.70 6.47
C VAL A 143 -0.07 -18.00 5.46
N GLN A 144 0.10 -16.67 5.56
CA GLN A 144 0.98 -15.95 4.64
C GLN A 144 2.43 -16.43 4.75
N VAL A 145 2.94 -16.65 5.97
CA VAL A 145 4.32 -17.11 6.16
C VAL A 145 4.58 -18.50 5.60
N SER A 146 3.53 -19.35 5.52
CA SER A 146 3.65 -20.71 4.97
C SER A 146 4.05 -20.70 3.49
N ARG A 147 3.72 -19.63 2.75
CA ARG A 147 4.15 -19.40 1.37
C ARG A 147 5.62 -18.99 1.38
N TRP A 148 6.53 -19.93 1.16
CA TRP A 148 7.95 -19.68 1.32
C TRP A 148 8.78 -20.24 0.17
N THR A 149 9.71 -19.43 -0.32
CA THR A 149 10.76 -19.84 -1.25
C THR A 149 12.11 -19.58 -0.62
N THR A 150 12.91 -20.65 -0.49
CA THR A 150 14.29 -20.57 -0.01
C THR A 150 15.22 -20.07 -1.12
N ILE A 151 16.12 -19.17 -0.78
CA ILE A 151 17.21 -18.68 -1.64
C ILE A 151 18.54 -18.76 -0.87
N PRO A 152 19.72 -18.67 -1.53
CA PRO A 152 21.00 -18.82 -0.83
C PRO A 152 21.22 -17.87 0.36
N SER A 153 20.57 -16.69 0.36
CA SER A 153 20.66 -15.68 1.40
C SER A 153 19.42 -15.61 2.32
N GLY A 154 18.66 -16.70 2.46
CA GLY A 154 17.44 -16.76 3.29
C GLY A 154 16.23 -17.21 2.47
N GLY A 155 15.26 -16.34 2.28
CA GLY A 155 14.10 -16.65 1.45
C GLY A 155 13.12 -15.49 1.37
N PHE A 156 11.98 -15.76 0.73
CA PHE A 156 10.93 -14.79 0.59
C PHE A 156 9.55 -15.45 0.51
N ILE A 157 8.54 -14.66 0.85
CA ILE A 157 7.14 -14.99 0.61
C ILE A 157 6.85 -14.87 -0.88
N HIS A 158 6.58 -15.99 -1.55
CA HIS A 158 6.34 -15.99 -2.99
C HIS A 158 4.92 -15.54 -3.35
N SER A 159 4.81 -14.87 -4.48
CA SER A 159 3.56 -14.27 -4.95
C SER A 159 2.55 -15.32 -5.41
N PHE A 160 1.33 -14.91 -5.74
CA PHE A 160 0.34 -15.79 -6.38
C PHE A 160 0.82 -16.38 -7.72
N ASN A 161 1.81 -15.76 -8.38
CA ASN A 161 2.37 -16.26 -9.65
C ASN A 161 3.17 -17.57 -9.45
N GLY A 162 3.61 -17.85 -8.22
CA GLY A 162 4.20 -19.12 -7.82
C GLY A 162 5.57 -18.99 -7.16
N ALA A 163 6.15 -20.14 -6.78
CA ALA A 163 7.36 -20.19 -5.94
C ALA A 163 8.60 -19.49 -6.53
N HIS A 164 8.63 -19.23 -7.84
CA HIS A 164 9.72 -18.53 -8.50
C HIS A 164 9.64 -17.00 -8.36
N SER A 165 8.53 -16.46 -7.87
CA SER A 165 8.16 -15.06 -8.04
C SER A 165 8.13 -14.29 -6.72
N LEU A 166 8.96 -13.25 -6.61
CA LEU A 166 8.87 -12.24 -5.56
C LEU A 166 8.22 -10.98 -6.15
N PHE A 167 7.05 -10.59 -5.66
CA PHE A 167 6.47 -9.29 -6.00
C PHE A 167 6.85 -8.24 -4.95
N VAL A 168 7.11 -7.01 -5.42
CA VAL A 168 7.46 -5.89 -4.55
C VAL A 168 6.33 -5.47 -3.62
N ASP A 169 5.07 -5.69 -4.00
CA ASP A 169 3.88 -5.37 -3.19
C ASP A 169 3.84 -6.10 -1.84
N THR A 170 4.50 -7.26 -1.76
CA THR A 170 4.45 -8.14 -0.60
C THR A 170 5.11 -7.49 0.61
N ILE A 171 6.02 -6.52 0.42
CA ILE A 171 6.61 -5.70 1.48
C ILE A 171 5.54 -4.97 2.32
N ARG A 172 4.47 -4.50 1.67
CA ARG A 172 3.33 -3.85 2.33
C ARG A 172 2.42 -4.87 3.01
N SER A 173 2.42 -6.11 2.55
CA SER A 173 1.67 -7.22 3.16
C SER A 173 2.39 -7.85 4.36
N CYS A 174 3.70 -7.67 4.51
CA CYS A 174 4.49 -8.15 5.67
C CYS A 174 3.95 -7.69 7.03
N ARG A 175 3.13 -6.63 7.07
CA ARG A 175 2.34 -6.23 8.24
C ARG A 175 1.64 -7.39 8.93
N SER A 176 1.08 -8.35 8.17
CA SER A 176 0.38 -9.49 8.76
C SER A 176 1.31 -10.37 9.59
N LEU A 177 2.55 -10.59 9.13
CA LEU A 177 3.54 -11.38 9.86
C LEU A 177 4.01 -10.63 11.10
N MET A 178 4.28 -9.33 10.98
CA MET A 178 4.75 -8.51 12.10
C MET A 178 3.70 -8.41 13.20
N ILE A 179 2.43 -8.16 12.86
CA ILE A 179 1.33 -8.17 13.83
C ILE A 179 1.19 -9.54 14.49
N SER A 180 1.20 -10.62 13.68
CA SER A 180 1.06 -11.97 14.20
C SER A 180 2.19 -12.34 15.16
N HIS A 181 3.42 -11.93 14.86
CA HIS A 181 4.57 -12.09 15.74
C HIS A 181 4.40 -11.31 17.05
N LEU A 182 4.02 -10.03 16.97
CA LEU A 182 3.78 -9.17 18.15
C LEU A 182 2.62 -9.68 19.03
N LEU A 183 1.70 -10.45 18.47
CA LEU A 183 0.66 -11.16 19.21
C LEU A 183 1.14 -12.48 19.86
N GLY A 184 2.44 -12.79 19.77
CA GLY A 184 3.07 -13.98 20.34
C GLY A 184 2.80 -15.27 19.57
N HIS A 185 2.47 -15.19 18.29
CA HIS A 185 2.18 -16.38 17.48
C HIS A 185 3.43 -16.96 16.82
N VAL A 186 3.33 -18.23 16.44
CA VAL A 186 4.35 -18.98 15.71
C VAL A 186 3.65 -19.91 14.73
N PHE A 187 4.20 -20.06 13.52
CA PHE A 187 3.68 -21.04 12.58
C PHE A 187 4.28 -22.41 12.89
N GLN A 188 3.45 -23.45 13.00
CA GLN A 188 3.91 -24.83 13.14
C GLN A 188 3.82 -25.54 11.80
N GLY A 189 4.98 -25.88 11.24
CA GLY A 189 5.11 -26.69 10.02
C GLY A 189 5.05 -28.19 10.30
N GLU A 190 5.43 -28.98 9.29
CA GLU A 190 5.48 -30.45 9.40
C GLU A 190 6.37 -30.90 10.57
N GLY A 191 5.92 -31.93 11.29
CA GLY A 191 6.65 -32.45 12.45
C GLY A 191 6.79 -31.45 13.61
N ASP A 192 5.82 -30.55 13.76
CA ASP A 192 5.79 -29.49 14.78
C ASP A 192 6.96 -28.50 14.71
N VAL A 193 7.62 -28.40 13.56
CA VAL A 193 8.72 -27.45 13.35
C VAL A 193 8.18 -26.02 13.51
N LYS A 194 8.71 -25.31 14.51
CA LYS A 194 8.38 -23.92 14.76
C LYS A 194 9.07 -23.02 13.74
N ILE A 195 8.29 -22.27 12.98
CA ILE A 195 8.73 -21.31 11.98
C ILE A 195 8.47 -19.90 12.50
N SER A 196 9.55 -19.11 12.59
CA SER A 196 9.48 -17.72 13.05
C SER A 196 8.85 -16.80 11.99
N LEU A 197 7.79 -16.10 12.40
CA LEU A 197 7.13 -15.06 11.59
C LEU A 197 8.05 -13.86 11.39
N LEU A 198 8.75 -13.43 12.44
CA LEU A 198 9.69 -12.31 12.40
C LEU A 198 10.86 -12.60 11.46
N GLU A 199 11.46 -13.79 11.57
CA GLU A 199 12.58 -14.20 10.72
C GLU A 199 12.21 -14.14 9.23
N ARG A 200 11.11 -14.78 8.85
CA ARG A 200 10.67 -14.81 7.45
C ARG A 200 10.23 -13.43 6.95
N ALA A 201 9.67 -12.59 7.81
CA ALA A 201 9.39 -11.20 7.46
C ALA A 201 10.68 -10.41 7.19
N ILE A 202 11.69 -10.52 8.06
CA ILE A 202 12.99 -9.85 7.88
C ILE A 202 13.69 -10.34 6.61
N GLN A 203 13.73 -11.64 6.38
CA GLN A 203 14.33 -12.21 5.18
C GLN A 203 13.62 -11.76 3.90
N HIS A 204 12.28 -11.66 3.91
CA HIS A 204 11.52 -11.11 2.79
C HIS A 204 11.81 -9.61 2.56
N ILE A 205 11.91 -8.80 3.64
CA ILE A 205 12.28 -7.38 3.57
C ILE A 205 13.66 -7.24 2.91
N GLN A 206 14.65 -8.03 3.36
CA GLN A 206 16.01 -8.03 2.81
C GLN A 206 16.03 -8.47 1.34
N ALA A 207 15.30 -9.53 0.99
CA ALA A 207 15.19 -10.00 -0.39
C ALA A 207 14.56 -8.93 -1.30
N THR A 208 13.48 -8.29 -0.85
CA THR A 208 12.82 -7.22 -1.61
C THR A 208 13.76 -6.04 -1.82
N ALA A 209 14.44 -5.58 -0.76
CA ALA A 209 15.41 -4.48 -0.85
C ALA A 209 16.56 -4.82 -1.80
N LYS A 210 17.02 -6.08 -1.81
CA LYS A 210 18.15 -6.51 -2.64
C LYS A 210 17.80 -6.70 -4.12
N TYR A 211 16.64 -7.29 -4.41
CA TYR A 211 16.33 -7.76 -5.76
C TYR A 211 15.33 -6.87 -6.50
N ALA A 212 14.37 -6.26 -5.80
CA ALA A 212 13.37 -5.40 -6.42
C ALA A 212 13.82 -3.93 -6.54
N VAL A 213 14.62 -3.41 -5.61
CA VAL A 213 15.11 -2.02 -5.65
C VAL A 213 16.49 -1.94 -6.31
N PHE A 214 16.68 -0.93 -7.15
CA PHE A 214 17.95 -0.63 -7.83
C PHE A 214 18.62 0.57 -7.14
N TYR A 215 19.96 0.58 -7.11
CA TYR A 215 20.75 1.52 -6.32
C TYR A 215 21.80 2.28 -7.13
N GLY A 216 21.96 2.00 -8.42
CA GLY A 216 23.03 2.61 -9.22
C GLY A 216 24.44 2.24 -8.71
N GLU A 217 24.58 1.04 -8.15
CA GLU A 217 25.82 0.55 -7.53
C GLU A 217 26.50 -0.54 -8.38
N GLY A 218 26.15 -0.58 -9.67
CA GLY A 218 26.78 -1.48 -10.64
C GLY A 218 26.18 -2.88 -10.66
N ARG A 219 24.91 -3.04 -10.31
CA ARG A 219 24.19 -4.32 -10.45
C ARG A 219 24.19 -4.79 -11.91
N ASP A 220 23.86 -3.90 -12.84
CA ASP A 220 23.86 -4.08 -14.29
C ASP A 220 23.77 -2.72 -15.01
N ASN A 221 23.76 -2.70 -16.35
CA ASN A 221 23.69 -1.46 -17.16
C ASN A 221 22.39 -0.65 -16.99
N TYR A 222 21.35 -1.23 -16.39
CA TYR A 222 20.05 -0.59 -16.15
C TYR A 222 19.86 -0.20 -14.68
N ASP A 223 20.93 -0.28 -13.87
CA ASP A 223 20.90 0.05 -12.45
C ASP A 223 20.84 1.56 -12.23
N VAL A 224 19.64 2.04 -11.89
CA VAL A 224 19.32 3.45 -11.65
C VAL A 224 18.78 3.57 -10.24
N TRP A 225 19.27 4.55 -9.47
CA TRP A 225 18.86 4.80 -8.09
C TRP A 225 17.33 4.86 -7.96
N GLY A 226 16.77 3.98 -7.14
CA GLY A 226 15.35 3.95 -6.80
C GLY A 226 14.41 3.37 -7.85
N ARG A 227 14.91 3.03 -9.04
CA ARG A 227 14.16 2.20 -9.98
C ARG A 227 13.73 0.93 -9.25
N THR A 228 12.48 0.52 -9.45
CA THR A 228 11.88 -0.61 -8.76
C THR A 228 11.30 -1.59 -9.77
N ALA A 229 11.73 -2.84 -9.72
CA ALA A 229 11.10 -3.94 -10.44
C ALA A 229 9.81 -4.34 -9.74
N HIS A 230 8.76 -4.58 -10.52
CA HIS A 230 7.51 -5.11 -9.99
C HIS A 230 7.70 -6.55 -9.47
N GLU A 231 8.35 -7.39 -10.26
CA GLU A 231 8.58 -8.79 -9.95
C GLU A 231 10.07 -9.15 -10.08
N SER A 232 10.55 -10.05 -9.23
CA SER A 232 11.88 -10.65 -9.28
C SER A 232 11.76 -12.16 -9.42
N ILE A 233 12.40 -12.74 -10.44
CA ILE A 233 12.30 -14.15 -10.80
C ILE A 233 13.51 -14.94 -10.28
N PHE A 234 13.24 -16.09 -9.68
CA PHE A 234 14.22 -17.01 -9.12
C PHE A 234 14.04 -18.41 -9.69
N ASN A 235 15.13 -19.16 -9.83
CA ASN A 235 15.03 -20.59 -10.13
C ASN A 235 14.72 -21.37 -8.85
N VAL A 236 13.62 -22.11 -8.87
CA VAL A 236 13.11 -22.84 -7.70
C VAL A 236 13.94 -24.07 -7.32
N LYS A 237 14.85 -24.53 -8.19
CA LYS A 237 15.74 -25.67 -7.92
C LYS A 237 16.94 -25.26 -7.08
N ASP A 238 17.54 -24.11 -7.36
CA ASP A 238 18.79 -23.65 -6.74
C ASP A 238 18.67 -22.32 -5.98
N GLY A 239 17.52 -21.65 -6.06
CA GLY A 239 17.24 -20.36 -5.43
C GLY A 239 17.95 -19.18 -6.07
N ASN A 240 18.63 -19.36 -7.21
CA ASN A 240 19.38 -18.28 -7.85
C ASN A 240 18.46 -17.28 -8.56
N TYR A 241 18.73 -16.00 -8.33
CA TYR A 241 18.08 -14.89 -9.03
C TYR A 241 18.33 -14.99 -10.55
N ARG A 242 17.31 -14.68 -11.35
CA ARG A 242 17.35 -14.77 -12.81
C ARG A 242 17.22 -13.41 -13.46
N CYS A 243 16.13 -12.70 -13.23
CA CYS A 243 15.86 -11.43 -13.89
C CYS A 243 14.75 -10.64 -13.20
N PRO A 244 14.68 -9.31 -13.46
CA PRO A 244 13.51 -8.53 -13.12
C PRO A 244 12.41 -8.85 -14.13
N ASN A 245 11.17 -8.79 -13.69
CA ASN A 245 9.99 -8.99 -14.52
C ASN A 245 8.88 -8.01 -14.12
N SER A 246 7.77 -8.04 -14.85
CA SER A 246 6.57 -7.29 -14.50
C SER A 246 5.33 -7.99 -15.01
N GLN A 247 4.25 -7.96 -14.20
CA GLN A 247 2.92 -8.38 -14.63
C GLN A 247 2.05 -7.20 -15.04
N GLN A 248 2.10 -6.08 -14.30
CA GLN A 248 1.22 -4.92 -14.49
C GLN A 248 1.92 -3.67 -15.05
N GLY A 249 3.25 -3.63 -15.01
CA GLY A 249 4.05 -2.57 -15.63
C GLY A 249 4.32 -2.83 -17.11
N TYR A 250 4.92 -1.85 -17.78
CA TYR A 250 5.26 -1.97 -19.19
C TYR A 250 6.35 -3.03 -19.45
N SER A 251 7.36 -3.09 -18.58
CA SER A 251 8.48 -4.04 -18.71
C SER A 251 9.13 -4.32 -17.36
N GLY A 252 9.85 -5.44 -17.23
CA GLY A 252 10.76 -5.67 -16.09
C GLY A 252 11.91 -4.67 -16.01
N PHE A 253 12.14 -3.92 -17.09
CA PHE A 253 13.18 -2.88 -17.16
C PHE A 253 12.68 -1.46 -16.90
N THR A 254 11.38 -1.27 -16.67
CA THR A 254 10.80 0.02 -16.29
C THR A 254 10.35 0.00 -14.84
N THR A 255 9.76 1.11 -14.36
CA THR A 255 9.18 1.17 -13.02
C THR A 255 7.71 1.51 -13.11
N TRP A 256 6.90 0.48 -12.87
CA TRP A 256 5.48 0.58 -12.61
C TRP A 256 5.24 1.32 -11.30
N THR A 257 4.54 2.44 -11.36
CA THR A 257 4.58 3.45 -10.30
C THR A 257 3.82 3.03 -9.05
N ARG A 258 2.81 2.16 -9.16
CA ARG A 258 2.20 1.55 -7.97
C ARG A 258 3.10 0.53 -7.29
N GLY A 259 3.90 -0.22 -8.04
CA GLY A 259 4.92 -1.13 -7.46
C GLY A 259 5.99 -0.36 -6.68
N LEU A 260 6.44 0.78 -7.24
CA LEU A 260 7.30 1.74 -6.54
C LEU A 260 6.64 2.25 -5.26
N ALA A 261 5.38 2.68 -5.33
CA ALA A 261 4.66 3.20 -4.18
C ALA A 261 4.49 2.16 -3.06
N TRP A 262 4.28 0.88 -3.41
CA TRP A 262 4.28 -0.20 -2.41
C TRP A 262 5.62 -0.36 -1.70
N ALA A 263 6.73 -0.26 -2.42
CA ALA A 263 8.06 -0.26 -1.81
C ALA A 263 8.24 0.95 -0.89
N MET A 264 7.89 2.15 -1.35
CA MET A 264 7.97 3.38 -0.56
C MET A 264 7.23 3.21 0.77
N CYS A 265 5.93 2.92 0.71
CA CYS A 265 5.08 2.81 1.88
C CYS A 265 5.47 1.62 2.77
N GLY A 266 5.69 0.44 2.17
CA GLY A 266 6.01 -0.77 2.92
C GLY A 266 7.35 -0.66 3.67
N PHE A 267 8.42 -0.18 3.03
CA PHE A 267 9.70 0.00 3.74
C PHE A 267 9.60 1.05 4.86
N SER A 268 8.90 2.17 4.65
CA SER A 268 8.72 3.18 5.71
C SER A 268 8.00 2.59 6.93
N GLU A 269 6.95 1.80 6.72
CA GLU A 269 6.21 1.19 7.81
C GLU A 269 6.98 0.09 8.54
N GLN A 270 7.73 -0.76 7.81
CA GLN A 270 8.58 -1.77 8.44
C GLN A 270 9.69 -1.11 9.26
N LEU A 271 10.21 0.02 8.79
CA LEU A 271 11.20 0.83 9.49
C LEU A 271 10.63 1.43 10.79
N GLU A 272 9.42 1.99 10.75
CA GLU A 272 8.71 2.47 11.95
C GLU A 272 8.44 1.33 12.95
N MET A 273 8.08 0.15 12.46
CA MET A 273 7.76 -1.01 13.29
C MET A 273 9.01 -1.58 13.98
N LEU A 274 10.17 -1.57 13.31
CA LEU A 274 11.43 -2.11 13.83
C LEU A 274 11.85 -1.49 15.17
N ASP A 275 11.49 -0.22 15.42
CA ASP A 275 11.76 0.44 16.70
C ASP A 275 11.09 -0.28 17.89
N PHE A 276 10.01 -1.02 17.64
CA PHE A 276 9.20 -1.73 18.65
C PHE A 276 9.52 -3.21 18.81
N ILE A 277 10.40 -3.78 17.99
CA ILE A 277 10.90 -5.14 18.19
C ILE A 277 12.07 -5.10 19.18
N ASP A 278 12.22 -6.10 20.03
CA ASP A 278 13.33 -6.11 20.98
C ASP A 278 14.68 -6.33 20.24
N GLU A 279 15.75 -5.63 20.64
CA GLU A 279 17.06 -5.75 19.95
C GLU A 279 17.54 -7.21 19.98
N SER A 280 17.30 -7.91 21.10
CA SER A 280 17.70 -9.29 21.29
C SER A 280 17.10 -10.26 20.27
N GLU A 281 15.91 -9.98 19.73
CA GLU A 281 15.26 -10.78 18.69
C GLU A 281 15.87 -10.54 17.30
N LEU A 282 16.66 -9.47 17.15
CA LEU A 282 17.20 -9.01 15.87
C LEU A 282 18.68 -9.27 15.69
N ILE A 283 19.41 -9.63 16.76
CA ILE A 283 20.87 -9.90 16.72
C ILE A 283 21.22 -10.94 15.65
N GLY A 284 20.41 -12.01 15.53
CA GLY A 284 20.60 -13.06 14.53
C GLY A 284 20.49 -12.57 13.07
N PHE A 285 19.96 -11.38 12.85
CA PHE A 285 19.77 -10.75 11.54
C PHE A 285 20.63 -9.49 11.34
N GLY A 286 21.60 -9.26 12.23
CA GLY A 286 22.49 -8.10 12.20
C GLY A 286 22.10 -6.93 13.12
N GLY A 287 21.00 -7.07 13.88
CA GLY A 287 20.52 -6.05 14.82
C GLY A 287 19.77 -4.89 14.16
N LYS A 288 19.17 -4.01 14.98
CA LYS A 288 18.34 -2.90 14.46
C LYS A 288 19.10 -1.98 13.53
N ALA A 289 20.37 -1.72 13.80
CA ALA A 289 21.18 -0.79 13.00
C ALA A 289 21.32 -1.26 11.54
N VAL A 290 21.64 -2.55 11.32
CA VAL A 290 21.79 -3.12 9.97
C VAL A 290 20.45 -3.16 9.25
N LEU A 291 19.39 -3.62 9.92
CA LEU A 291 18.06 -3.71 9.34
C LEU A 291 17.49 -2.34 8.99
N SER A 292 17.67 -1.35 9.88
CA SER A 292 17.28 0.04 9.64
C SER A 292 18.04 0.62 8.45
N ALA A 293 19.35 0.38 8.33
CA ALA A 293 20.14 0.87 7.21
C ALA A 293 19.67 0.30 5.86
N ILE A 294 19.33 -1.00 5.79
CA ILE A 294 18.79 -1.64 4.60
C ILE A 294 17.45 -1.01 4.20
N MET A 295 16.50 -0.92 5.13
CA MET A 295 15.17 -0.37 4.87
C MET A 295 15.24 1.12 4.56
N LEU A 296 16.09 1.88 5.25
CA LEU A 296 16.27 3.31 5.03
C LEU A 296 16.87 3.60 3.65
N LYS A 297 17.85 2.80 3.21
CA LYS A 297 18.40 2.92 1.85
C LYS A 297 17.33 2.65 0.79
N ALA A 298 16.56 1.58 0.95
CA ALA A 298 15.50 1.21 0.02
C ALA A 298 14.37 2.26 -0.04
N THR A 299 13.90 2.75 1.10
CA THR A 299 12.85 3.77 1.16
C THR A 299 13.33 5.13 0.63
N LYS A 300 14.57 5.58 0.95
CA LYS A 300 15.14 6.80 0.37
C LYS A 300 15.27 6.68 -1.14
N ALA A 301 15.84 5.57 -1.63
CA ALA A 301 15.98 5.34 -3.07
C ALA A 301 14.64 5.43 -3.81
N THR A 302 13.64 4.69 -3.35
CA THR A 302 12.32 4.67 -3.99
C THR A 302 11.59 6.01 -3.88
N CYS A 303 11.68 6.73 -2.76
CA CYS A 303 11.09 8.05 -2.60
C CYS A 303 11.77 9.12 -3.46
N ASP A 304 13.10 9.10 -3.57
CA ASP A 304 13.84 10.00 -4.44
C ASP A 304 13.46 9.77 -5.91
N PHE A 305 13.44 8.50 -6.36
CA PHE A 305 13.01 8.17 -7.73
C PHE A 305 11.58 8.64 -8.01
N TYR A 306 10.66 8.49 -7.07
CA TYR A 306 9.31 9.02 -7.19
C TYR A 306 9.31 10.54 -7.40
N ILE A 307 10.01 11.30 -6.56
CA ILE A 307 10.09 12.77 -6.66
C ILE A 307 10.69 13.20 -8.00
N GLU A 308 11.73 12.51 -8.46
CA GLU A 308 12.45 12.83 -9.70
C GLU A 308 11.67 12.43 -10.97
N ASN A 309 10.88 11.36 -10.93
CA ASN A 309 10.19 10.81 -12.10
C ASN A 309 8.68 11.05 -12.09
N THR A 310 8.22 12.05 -11.33
CA THR A 310 6.82 12.46 -11.25
C THR A 310 6.62 13.89 -11.77
N PRO A 311 5.50 14.17 -12.49
CA PRO A 311 5.06 15.52 -12.85
C PRO A 311 5.01 16.51 -11.69
N THR A 312 4.92 17.81 -12.00
CA THR A 312 5.13 18.88 -11.00
C THR A 312 4.11 18.89 -9.87
N ASP A 313 2.91 18.36 -10.11
CA ASP A 313 1.79 18.26 -9.17
C ASP A 313 1.85 17.01 -8.28
N GLY A 314 2.85 16.15 -8.47
CA GLY A 314 3.05 14.95 -7.66
C GLY A 314 2.18 13.76 -8.07
N ILE A 315 1.59 13.74 -9.26
CA ILE A 315 0.79 12.61 -9.73
C ILE A 315 1.51 11.85 -10.86
N PRO A 316 1.92 10.59 -10.65
CA PRO A 316 2.74 9.87 -11.60
C PRO A 316 1.91 9.30 -12.76
N TYR A 317 2.58 9.10 -13.90
CA TYR A 317 2.06 8.19 -14.95
C TYR A 317 2.11 6.73 -14.47
N TRP A 318 1.30 5.86 -15.06
CA TRP A 318 1.17 4.46 -14.61
C TRP A 318 2.50 3.69 -14.62
N ASP A 319 3.43 4.05 -15.50
CA ASP A 319 4.78 3.49 -15.57
C ASP A 319 5.76 4.57 -16.07
N SER A 320 6.91 4.70 -15.41
CA SER A 320 7.98 5.66 -15.74
C SER A 320 8.66 5.41 -17.10
N GLY A 321 8.49 4.22 -17.67
CA GLY A 321 8.95 3.88 -19.01
C GLY A 321 7.80 3.51 -19.95
N ALA A 322 6.58 3.98 -19.69
CA ALA A 322 5.44 3.72 -20.55
C ALA A 322 5.71 4.11 -22.02
N PRO A 323 5.22 3.31 -23.00
CA PRO A 323 5.74 3.32 -24.36
C PRO A 323 5.55 4.65 -25.10
N ASN A 324 4.50 5.41 -24.79
CA ASN A 324 4.19 6.67 -25.46
C ASN A 324 4.57 7.92 -24.65
N LEU A 325 5.31 7.79 -23.54
CA LEU A 325 5.79 8.98 -22.79
C LEU A 325 6.60 9.93 -23.66
N HIS A 326 7.39 9.39 -24.60
CA HIS A 326 8.16 10.20 -25.56
C HIS A 326 7.28 11.13 -26.42
N LYS A 327 6.00 10.81 -26.61
CA LYS A 327 5.02 11.66 -27.34
C LYS A 327 4.45 12.78 -26.47
N MET A 328 4.68 12.74 -25.16
CA MET A 328 4.18 13.73 -24.21
C MET A 328 5.11 14.95 -24.04
N GLY A 329 6.26 14.93 -24.71
CA GLY A 329 7.25 16.00 -24.63
C GLY A 329 7.79 16.16 -23.20
N ASP A 330 7.91 17.41 -22.73
CA ASP A 330 8.39 17.72 -21.39
C ASP A 330 7.29 17.56 -20.32
N TYR A 331 6.79 16.33 -20.17
CA TYR A 331 5.68 16.01 -19.28
C TYR A 331 6.05 16.09 -17.80
N LEU A 332 7.33 15.90 -17.45
CA LEU A 332 7.79 15.94 -16.06
C LEU A 332 7.82 17.38 -15.50
N ASN A 333 8.00 18.40 -16.33
CA ASN A 333 8.07 19.80 -15.88
C ASN A 333 6.73 20.55 -16.00
N LYS A 334 5.61 19.81 -16.04
CA LYS A 334 4.25 20.33 -16.05
C LYS A 334 3.38 19.53 -15.07
N PRO A 335 2.21 20.04 -14.69
CA PRO A 335 1.21 19.22 -14.01
C PRO A 335 0.86 18.00 -14.86
N SER A 336 0.56 16.89 -14.22
CA SER A 336 0.07 15.71 -14.91
C SER A 336 -1.25 16.02 -15.62
N ASN A 337 -1.52 15.32 -16.72
CA ASN A 337 -2.76 15.52 -17.48
C ASN A 337 -3.48 14.18 -17.62
N PRO A 338 -4.51 13.87 -16.82
CA PRO A 338 -5.25 12.62 -16.95
C PRO A 338 -6.03 12.48 -18.26
N PHE A 339 -6.22 13.57 -19.02
CA PHE A 339 -7.02 13.62 -20.25
C PHE A 339 -6.16 13.73 -21.52
N ASN A 340 -4.88 13.31 -21.45
CA ASN A 340 -4.00 13.32 -22.61
C ASN A 340 -4.30 12.14 -23.57
N ASP A 341 -3.58 12.09 -24.69
CA ASP A 341 -3.83 11.13 -25.78
C ASP A 341 -2.93 9.88 -25.76
N PHE A 342 -2.00 9.77 -24.80
CA PHE A 342 -0.85 8.88 -24.90
C PHE A 342 -0.71 7.91 -23.73
N GLU A 343 -0.62 8.40 -22.50
CA GLU A 343 -0.40 7.54 -21.32
C GLU A 343 -1.24 7.97 -20.12
N PRO A 344 -1.91 7.04 -19.41
CA PRO A 344 -2.70 7.38 -18.24
C PRO A 344 -1.84 7.70 -17.01
N VAL A 345 -2.36 8.57 -16.15
CA VAL A 345 -1.87 8.74 -14.78
C VAL A 345 -2.34 7.58 -13.89
N ASP A 346 -1.69 7.37 -12.74
CA ASP A 346 -2.21 6.48 -11.70
C ASP A 346 -2.25 7.18 -10.34
N SER A 347 -3.41 7.72 -10.00
CA SER A 347 -3.63 8.42 -8.73
C SER A 347 -3.53 7.49 -7.52
N SER A 348 -3.79 6.19 -7.69
CA SER A 348 -3.64 5.22 -6.60
C SER A 348 -2.17 5.09 -6.17
N ALA A 349 -1.23 5.10 -7.12
CA ALA A 349 0.20 5.16 -6.83
C ALA A 349 0.57 6.44 -6.07
N ALA A 350 -0.04 7.58 -6.40
CA ALA A 350 0.16 8.83 -5.66
C ALA A 350 -0.35 8.77 -4.21
N ALA A 351 -1.54 8.22 -3.98
CA ALA A 351 -2.08 8.09 -2.61
C ALA A 351 -1.22 7.17 -1.72
N ILE A 352 -0.67 6.10 -2.29
CA ILE A 352 0.25 5.19 -1.59
C ILE A 352 1.62 5.85 -1.41
N GLY A 353 2.13 6.53 -2.44
CA GLY A 353 3.41 7.24 -2.40
C GLY A 353 3.41 8.36 -1.36
N ALA A 354 2.32 9.11 -1.25
CA ALA A 354 2.14 10.13 -0.21
C ALA A 354 2.27 9.55 1.21
N GLN A 355 1.74 8.34 1.46
CA GLN A 355 1.93 7.66 2.75
C GLN A 355 3.41 7.35 3.01
N GLY A 356 4.12 6.82 2.01
CA GLY A 356 5.56 6.53 2.14
C GLY A 356 6.38 7.81 2.42
N LEU A 357 6.12 8.87 1.66
CA LEU A 357 6.80 10.17 1.81
C LEU A 357 6.57 10.78 3.21
N LEU A 358 5.31 10.84 3.66
CA LEU A 358 4.97 11.40 4.98
C LEU A 358 5.59 10.58 6.13
N ARG A 359 5.51 9.25 6.06
CA ARG A 359 6.09 8.36 7.08
C ARG A 359 7.61 8.45 7.12
N LEU A 360 8.28 8.43 5.97
CA LEU A 360 9.73 8.60 5.89
C LEU A 360 10.16 9.98 6.42
N GLY A 361 9.45 11.04 6.03
CA GLY A 361 9.73 12.39 6.49
C GLY A 361 9.67 12.51 8.00
N LYS A 362 8.59 11.99 8.61
CA LYS A 362 8.44 11.96 10.06
C LYS A 362 9.53 11.12 10.75
N TYR A 363 9.77 9.90 10.25
CA TYR A 363 10.79 9.01 10.81
C TYR A 363 12.18 9.67 10.84
N LEU A 364 12.58 10.31 9.74
CA LEU A 364 13.86 11.01 9.65
C LEU A 364 13.97 12.18 10.61
N ALA A 365 12.91 12.99 10.74
CA ALA A 365 12.87 14.08 11.71
C ALA A 365 13.04 13.56 13.15
N GLU A 366 12.37 12.46 13.51
CA GLU A 366 12.48 11.82 14.83
C GLU A 366 13.87 11.21 15.08
N LYS A 367 14.56 10.76 14.03
CA LYS A 367 15.94 10.25 14.10
C LYS A 367 17.02 11.34 13.96
N GLY A 368 16.63 12.62 13.91
CA GLY A 368 17.54 13.77 13.91
C GLY A 368 18.01 14.27 12.53
N ASP A 369 17.47 13.74 11.44
CA ASP A 369 17.70 14.20 10.05
C ASP A 369 16.52 15.10 9.62
N ALA A 370 16.37 16.24 10.30
CA ALA A 370 15.22 17.13 10.12
C ALA A 370 15.11 17.74 8.72
N GLU A 371 16.24 18.03 8.06
CA GLU A 371 16.26 18.60 6.70
C GLU A 371 15.70 17.63 5.68
N SER A 372 16.21 16.38 5.65
CA SER A 372 15.65 15.34 4.79
C SER A 372 14.21 15.01 5.18
N GLY A 373 13.93 15.01 6.50
CA GLY A 373 12.60 14.80 7.04
C GLY A 373 11.57 15.78 6.46
N GLU A 374 11.89 17.07 6.49
CA GLU A 374 11.05 18.13 5.94
C GLU A 374 10.84 17.97 4.43
N LYS A 375 11.90 17.67 3.66
CA LYS A 375 11.81 17.43 2.20
C LYS A 375 10.74 16.38 1.88
N TYR A 376 10.82 15.20 2.51
CA TYR A 376 9.87 14.11 2.22
C TYR A 376 8.47 14.39 2.77
N PHE A 377 8.37 15.03 3.94
CA PHE A 377 7.08 15.38 4.51
C PHE A 377 6.33 16.39 3.62
N GLN A 378 7.01 17.46 3.17
CA GLN A 378 6.45 18.45 2.26
C GLN A 378 6.12 17.86 0.88
N ALA A 379 6.94 16.92 0.41
CA ALA A 379 6.64 16.15 -0.79
C ALA A 379 5.30 15.41 -0.64
N GLY A 380 5.11 14.67 0.46
CA GLY A 380 3.86 13.96 0.73
C GLY A 380 2.64 14.88 0.87
N LEU A 381 2.79 16.03 1.54
CA LEU A 381 1.72 17.04 1.63
C LEU A 381 1.37 17.62 0.26
N THR A 382 2.37 17.87 -0.59
CA THR A 382 2.17 18.38 -1.96
C THR A 382 1.31 17.39 -2.77
N VAL A 383 1.64 16.10 -2.75
CA VAL A 383 0.87 15.06 -3.43
C VAL A 383 -0.57 15.01 -2.90
N LEU A 384 -0.74 14.97 -1.58
CA LEU A 384 -2.06 14.88 -0.97
C LEU A 384 -2.93 16.10 -1.30
N ASN A 385 -2.35 17.30 -1.28
CA ASN A 385 -3.05 18.54 -1.62
C ASN A 385 -3.64 18.49 -3.04
N THR A 386 -2.92 17.90 -3.99
CA THR A 386 -3.38 17.68 -5.38
C THR A 386 -4.50 16.64 -5.43
N LEU A 387 -4.35 15.50 -4.74
CA LEU A 387 -5.34 14.41 -4.75
C LEU A 387 -6.69 14.80 -4.14
N LEU A 388 -6.70 15.80 -3.25
CA LEU A 388 -7.90 16.31 -2.58
C LEU A 388 -8.73 17.30 -3.43
N ASP A 389 -8.30 17.57 -4.67
CA ASP A 389 -9.03 18.41 -5.63
C ASP A 389 -9.46 17.62 -6.87
N GLU A 390 -10.44 18.18 -7.60
CA GLU A 390 -10.74 17.73 -8.97
C GLU A 390 -9.54 18.04 -9.89
N PRO A 391 -9.23 17.16 -10.86
CA PRO A 391 -10.05 16.04 -11.34
C PRO A 391 -9.85 14.71 -10.59
N TYR A 392 -8.99 14.65 -9.56
CA TYR A 392 -8.68 13.39 -8.86
C TYR A 392 -9.73 12.99 -7.83
N LEU A 393 -10.27 13.94 -7.07
CA LEU A 393 -11.32 13.67 -6.11
C LEU A 393 -12.69 13.62 -6.80
N SER A 394 -13.37 12.49 -6.70
CA SER A 394 -14.71 12.32 -7.26
C SER A 394 -15.78 13.06 -6.47
N THR A 395 -16.40 14.05 -7.10
CA THR A 395 -17.49 14.86 -6.55
C THR A 395 -18.87 14.44 -7.05
N SER A 396 -18.91 13.57 -8.07
CA SER A 396 -20.14 13.11 -8.70
C SER A 396 -20.93 12.18 -7.79
N GLU A 397 -22.18 12.50 -7.50
CA GLU A 397 -23.08 11.65 -6.69
C GLU A 397 -23.37 10.29 -7.34
N ASN A 398 -23.15 10.15 -8.65
CA ASN A 398 -23.41 8.92 -9.40
C ASN A 398 -22.17 8.02 -9.56
N HIS A 399 -21.00 8.47 -9.10
CA HIS A 399 -19.77 7.70 -9.15
C HIS A 399 -19.52 7.04 -7.78
N GLN A 400 -19.38 5.72 -7.74
CA GLN A 400 -19.16 4.93 -6.53
C GLN A 400 -17.75 5.08 -5.95
N GLY A 401 -16.75 5.27 -6.81
CA GLY A 401 -15.37 5.50 -6.39
C GLY A 401 -15.09 6.92 -5.89
N LEU A 402 -14.08 7.05 -5.04
CA LEU A 402 -13.65 8.30 -4.41
C LEU A 402 -12.45 8.93 -5.10
N LEU A 403 -11.39 8.15 -5.35
CA LEU A 403 -10.17 8.61 -6.02
C LEU A 403 -10.17 8.18 -7.48
N LEU A 404 -10.24 9.13 -8.40
CA LEU A 404 -10.33 8.92 -9.84
C LEU A 404 -8.95 8.83 -10.49
N HIS A 405 -8.91 8.30 -11.71
CA HIS A 405 -7.70 8.09 -12.52
C HIS A 405 -6.76 7.04 -11.94
N SER A 406 -7.33 5.98 -11.36
CA SER A 406 -6.60 4.77 -10.98
C SER A 406 -6.44 3.83 -12.18
N ILE A 407 -5.29 3.17 -12.29
CA ILE A 407 -5.02 2.21 -13.37
C ILE A 407 -4.77 0.83 -12.79
N TYR A 408 -5.64 -0.13 -13.07
CA TYR A 408 -5.47 -1.50 -12.60
C TYR A 408 -4.41 -2.26 -13.39
N HIS A 409 -4.63 -2.51 -14.70
CA HIS A 409 -3.80 -3.42 -15.47
C HIS A 409 -3.68 -3.00 -16.94
N ARG A 410 -2.90 -1.93 -17.17
CA ARG A 410 -2.74 -1.32 -18.49
C ARG A 410 -2.27 -2.29 -19.59
N PRO A 411 -1.30 -3.20 -19.36
CA PRO A 411 -0.86 -4.15 -20.40
C PRO A 411 -1.94 -5.13 -20.88
N ASN A 412 -2.88 -5.53 -20.02
CA ASN A 412 -3.95 -6.45 -20.37
C ASN A 412 -5.21 -5.74 -20.90
N GLY A 413 -5.21 -4.40 -20.94
CA GLY A 413 -6.32 -3.61 -21.46
C GLY A 413 -7.62 -3.75 -20.67
N TRP A 414 -7.54 -4.01 -19.36
CA TRP A 414 -8.75 -4.16 -18.52
C TRP A 414 -9.33 -2.85 -18.05
N ASP A 415 -8.54 -1.79 -18.04
CA ASP A 415 -8.97 -0.47 -17.60
C ASP A 415 -10.01 0.11 -18.57
N PHE A 416 -11.06 0.71 -18.04
CA PHE A 416 -12.10 1.33 -18.86
C PHE A 416 -11.54 2.52 -19.63
N VAL A 417 -11.81 2.54 -20.94
CA VAL A 417 -11.44 3.64 -21.84
C VAL A 417 -12.73 4.36 -22.26
N PRO A 418 -12.96 5.61 -21.83
CA PRO A 418 -14.12 6.38 -22.24
C PRO A 418 -14.24 6.47 -23.77
N LYS A 419 -15.46 6.46 -24.29
CA LYS A 419 -15.72 6.54 -25.74
C LYS A 419 -15.05 7.79 -26.34
N GLY A 420 -14.22 7.58 -27.37
CA GLY A 420 -13.48 8.64 -28.05
C GLY A 420 -12.09 8.92 -27.46
N SER A 421 -11.75 8.33 -26.31
CA SER A 421 -10.40 8.37 -25.74
C SER A 421 -9.49 7.28 -26.33
N LYS A 422 -8.18 7.49 -26.25
CA LYS A 422 -7.13 6.51 -26.55
C LYS A 422 -6.56 5.83 -25.29
N ILE A 423 -6.83 6.41 -24.12
CA ILE A 423 -6.30 5.97 -22.84
C ILE A 423 -7.41 5.89 -21.77
N PRO A 424 -7.25 5.02 -20.76
CA PRO A 424 -8.16 4.95 -19.64
C PRO A 424 -8.01 6.17 -18.74
N PHE A 425 -9.12 6.69 -18.24
CA PHE A 425 -9.17 7.72 -17.22
C PHE A 425 -10.56 7.76 -16.59
N GLY A 426 -10.69 8.42 -15.44
CA GLY A 426 -11.98 8.73 -14.84
C GLY A 426 -12.57 7.61 -13.98
N GLU A 427 -11.84 6.51 -13.77
CA GLU A 427 -12.26 5.42 -12.89
C GLU A 427 -11.42 5.36 -11.61
N SER A 428 -12.01 4.75 -10.58
CA SER A 428 -11.41 4.50 -9.28
C SER A 428 -11.00 3.05 -9.09
N SER A 429 -10.26 2.79 -8.03
CA SER A 429 -9.90 1.45 -7.58
C SER A 429 -10.10 1.30 -6.08
N MET A 430 -10.43 0.09 -5.63
CA MET A 430 -10.74 -0.14 -4.22
C MET A 430 -9.53 0.09 -3.30
N TRP A 431 -8.32 -0.24 -3.76
CA TRP A 431 -7.08 0.10 -3.05
C TRP A 431 -6.80 1.60 -3.07
N GLY A 432 -7.05 2.29 -4.18
CA GLY A 432 -6.88 3.75 -4.28
C GLY A 432 -7.78 4.49 -3.30
N ASP A 433 -9.06 4.09 -3.27
CA ASP A 433 -10.08 4.57 -2.34
C ASP A 433 -9.75 4.32 -0.87
N TYR A 434 -9.19 3.14 -0.54
CA TYR A 434 -8.76 2.85 0.83
C TYR A 434 -7.52 3.66 1.21
N HIS A 435 -6.51 3.72 0.35
CA HIS A 435 -5.25 4.38 0.66
C HIS A 435 -5.34 5.90 0.67
N ILE A 436 -6.24 6.51 -0.11
CA ILE A 436 -6.54 7.94 0.06
C ILE A 436 -7.20 8.21 1.42
N ARG A 437 -8.09 7.33 1.90
CA ARG A 437 -8.67 7.45 3.25
C ARG A 437 -7.61 7.28 4.32
N GLU A 438 -6.72 6.31 4.16
CA GLU A 438 -5.64 6.03 5.11
C GLU A 438 -4.68 7.23 5.26
N VAL A 439 -4.26 7.85 4.15
CA VAL A 439 -3.40 9.05 4.22
C VAL A 439 -4.15 10.29 4.72
N CYS A 440 -5.44 10.43 4.41
CA CYS A 440 -6.27 11.50 4.96
C CYS A 440 -6.45 11.34 6.47
N LEU A 441 -6.66 10.12 6.97
CA LEU A 441 -6.74 9.83 8.41
C LEU A 441 -5.42 10.15 9.11
N TYR A 442 -4.29 9.78 8.48
CA TYR A 442 -2.96 10.11 8.98
C TYR A 442 -2.79 11.62 9.20
N ILE A 443 -3.10 12.44 8.19
CA ILE A 443 -2.98 13.91 8.30
C ILE A 443 -4.03 14.49 9.25
N HIS A 444 -5.27 14.00 9.21
CA HIS A 444 -6.31 14.43 10.14
C HIS A 444 -5.88 14.25 11.59
N ARG A 445 -5.28 13.11 11.93
CA ARG A 445 -4.75 12.84 13.27
C ARG A 445 -3.58 13.74 13.64
N ILE A 446 -2.71 14.10 12.68
CA ILE A 446 -1.63 15.08 12.92
C ILE A 446 -2.22 16.45 13.26
N ILE A 447 -3.17 16.95 12.47
CA ILE A 447 -3.82 18.25 12.67
C ILE A 447 -4.50 18.31 14.06
N ASN A 448 -5.17 17.22 14.45
CA ASN A 448 -5.89 17.15 15.72
C ASN A 448 -5.04 16.65 16.91
N GLN A 449 -3.73 16.45 16.72
CA GLN A 449 -2.80 15.94 17.75
C GLN A 449 -3.25 14.60 18.38
N GLU A 450 -3.90 13.75 17.58
CA GLU A 450 -4.31 12.41 17.98
C GLU A 450 -3.15 11.41 17.97
N LYS A 451 -3.37 10.19 18.51
CA LYS A 451 -2.38 9.10 18.46
C LYS A 451 -1.96 8.85 17.02
N TYR A 452 -0.65 8.95 16.78
CA TYR A 452 -0.03 8.73 15.47
C TYR A 452 -0.49 7.40 14.86
N TYR A 453 -0.95 7.45 13.61
CA TYR A 453 -1.55 6.30 12.93
C TYR A 453 -0.46 5.37 12.35
N THR A 454 -0.37 4.16 12.90
CA THR A 454 0.42 3.06 12.32
C THR A 454 -0.40 1.77 12.29
N PHE A 455 0.01 0.83 11.42
CA PHE A 455 -0.66 -0.46 11.31
C PHE A 455 -0.53 -1.31 12.60
N PHE A 456 0.49 -1.05 13.43
CA PHE A 456 0.76 -1.80 14.65
C PHE A 456 0.12 -1.18 15.90
N ASN A 457 -0.66 -0.10 15.79
CA ASN A 457 -1.49 0.40 16.89
C ASN A 457 -2.53 -0.64 17.37
N CYS A 458 -2.81 -1.68 16.58
CA CYS A 458 -3.64 -2.83 16.98
C CYS A 458 -2.96 -3.80 17.94
N VAL A 459 -1.66 -3.68 18.16
CA VAL A 459 -0.88 -4.54 19.07
C VAL A 459 -0.11 -3.74 20.13
N LYS A 460 -0.20 -2.41 20.10
CA LYS A 460 0.50 -1.47 20.99
C LYS A 460 -0.45 -0.66 21.88
#